data_AF-A0A2V2UAT5-F1
#
_entry.id   AF-A0A2V2UAT5-F1
#
_cell.length_a   1.000
_cell.length_b   1.000
_cell.length_c   1.000
_cell.angle_alpha   90.00
_cell.angle_beta   90.00
_cell.angle_gamma   90.00
#
_symmetry.space_group_name_H-M   'P 1'
#
loop_
_entity.id
_entity.type
_entity.pdbx_description
1 polymer ?
#
loop_
_entity_poly.entity_id
_entity_poly.type
_entity_poly.pdbx_seq_one_letter_code
_entity_poly.pdbx_strand_id
1 'polypeptide(L)'
;MQRTLTTPEKTTQLLVRINGTLPNISTMDDEQKSERAAEIKRKEIIANTSCSIFSTSPPAADSSGANTNFHLLVDVGEGVVESLEKSGTDVTSAQSKIIISDIPNAVLITHSHDDQVKDLPKLFNKVVDGSDKVSVYCTKECCDQIMSKFPQLAERRSAFSIIESNKPFTTGPFTVTPVVANHGDNSTPSSVIYVVKYQDKKIIMGWDFLSLPNADENLLWNPDLLVLGTHTYNPHPESGMISVIEAYELVRRWNAKESYLVQYSGLLDFKESKNEWFKGPSKAMTTAELQRNIDSHLKVSGDNGRFRITVANEGMLWAAKEDSHLHEEENNKDPIGSVIEVEGLQKYTFKIEKDSKVDKLGVIIEDRINRYSMQFDRPRKDKGNEFIIRGEGEQGTFSKGPALKMELVHSGSKGTPSALKILADKGNILKGKKDVFHDDILISDFDANRLKKYFQENFVASSK
;
A
#
# COMPACT_ATOMS: atom_id res chain seq x y z
N MET A 1 21.66 -40.75 -13.63
CA MET A 1 20.86 -39.72 -12.93
C MET A 1 21.18 -38.36 -13.56
N GLN A 2 20.42 -37.97 -14.58
CA GLN A 2 20.47 -36.61 -15.12
C GLN A 2 19.62 -35.72 -14.21
N ARG A 3 20.24 -34.70 -13.60
CA ARG A 3 19.53 -33.60 -12.95
C ARG A 3 18.79 -32.84 -14.05
N THR A 4 17.48 -32.99 -14.09
CA THR A 4 16.59 -32.08 -14.81
C THR A 4 16.71 -30.72 -14.12
N LEU A 5 17.39 -29.78 -14.77
CA LEU A 5 17.31 -28.36 -14.43
C LEU A 5 15.90 -27.91 -14.77
N THR A 6 15.06 -27.75 -13.75
CA THR A 6 13.77 -27.07 -13.88
C THR A 6 14.04 -25.65 -14.37
N THR A 7 13.42 -25.31 -15.49
CA THR A 7 13.43 -23.95 -16.03
C THR A 7 12.71 -23.05 -15.02
N PRO A 8 13.22 -21.85 -14.69
CA PRO A 8 12.49 -20.95 -13.80
C PRO A 8 11.12 -20.66 -14.41
N GLU A 9 10.06 -20.92 -13.65
CA GLU A 9 8.71 -20.54 -14.05
C GLU A 9 8.69 -19.03 -14.33
N LYS A 10 8.12 -18.64 -15.47
CA LYS A 10 8.00 -17.23 -15.83
C LYS A 10 6.96 -16.59 -14.92
N THR A 11 7.43 -15.92 -13.87
CA THR A 11 6.58 -15.20 -12.93
C THR A 11 5.99 -13.95 -13.57
N THR A 12 4.76 -13.67 -13.17
CA THR A 12 4.03 -12.46 -13.56
C THR A 12 4.63 -11.28 -12.81
N GLN A 13 4.97 -10.18 -13.50
CA GLN A 13 5.60 -9.03 -12.86
C GLN A 13 4.62 -7.86 -12.71
N LEU A 14 4.61 -7.26 -11.53
CA LEU A 14 3.92 -6.01 -11.22
C LEU A 14 4.96 -4.92 -10.98
N LEU A 15 4.89 -3.85 -11.78
CA LEU A 15 5.82 -2.72 -11.73
C LEU A 15 5.04 -1.41 -11.59
N VAL A 16 5.52 -0.50 -10.76
CA VAL A 16 5.02 0.86 -10.63
C VAL A 16 6.12 1.84 -10.99
N ARG A 17 5.82 2.83 -11.84
CA ARG A 17 6.70 3.94 -12.20
C ARG A 17 6.09 5.26 -11.76
N ILE A 18 6.88 6.09 -11.11
CA ILE A 18 6.52 7.48 -10.82
C ILE A 18 6.83 8.33 -12.06
N ASN A 19 5.82 8.77 -12.81
CA ASN A 19 6.06 9.56 -14.03
C ASN A 19 6.21 11.05 -13.74
N GLY A 20 5.78 11.50 -12.56
CA GLY A 20 5.99 12.86 -12.12
C GLY A 20 5.75 12.98 -10.63
N THR A 21 6.25 14.07 -10.06
CA THR A 21 6.30 14.26 -8.59
C THR A 21 5.90 15.66 -8.17
N LEU A 22 5.58 16.52 -9.13
CA LEU A 22 5.35 17.93 -8.87
C LEU A 22 3.87 18.17 -8.55
N PRO A 23 3.56 19.14 -7.67
CA PRO A 23 2.23 19.73 -7.59
C PRO A 23 1.98 20.57 -8.86
N ASN A 24 0.91 21.36 -8.89
CA ASN A 24 0.69 22.32 -9.98
C ASN A 24 1.93 23.20 -10.25
N ILE A 25 2.53 23.04 -11.44
CA ILE A 25 3.81 23.67 -11.83
C ILE A 25 3.70 25.20 -11.76
N SER A 26 2.53 25.77 -12.04
CA SER A 26 2.30 27.22 -11.97
C SER A 26 2.34 27.79 -10.55
N THR A 27 2.27 26.93 -9.53
CA THR A 27 2.32 27.33 -8.11
C THR A 27 3.73 27.32 -7.54
N MET A 28 4.73 26.91 -8.33
CA MET A 28 6.13 26.94 -7.91
C MET A 28 6.65 28.39 -7.81
N ASP A 29 7.36 28.71 -6.74
CA ASP A 29 7.95 30.04 -6.52
C ASP A 29 9.20 30.25 -7.40
N ASP A 30 9.79 31.45 -7.33
CA ASP A 30 11.01 31.80 -8.03
C ASP A 30 12.24 31.08 -7.48
N GLU A 31 13.19 30.72 -8.36
CA GLU A 31 14.41 30.00 -8.01
C GLU A 31 15.37 30.81 -7.13
N GLN A 32 15.26 32.14 -7.15
CA GLN A 32 16.02 33.03 -6.27
C GLN A 32 15.48 33.01 -4.83
N LYS A 33 14.24 32.57 -4.63
CA LYS A 33 13.53 32.58 -3.34
C LYS A 33 13.34 31.20 -2.74
N SER A 34 13.34 30.14 -3.57
CA SER A 34 13.14 28.77 -3.13
C SER A 34 14.18 27.83 -3.73
N GLU A 35 14.98 27.19 -2.88
CA GLU A 35 15.93 26.14 -3.30
C GLU A 35 15.22 24.96 -3.97
N ARG A 36 14.01 24.63 -3.52
CA ARG A 36 13.15 23.64 -4.17
C ARG A 36 12.79 24.00 -5.61
N ALA A 37 12.42 25.25 -5.87
CA ALA A 37 12.15 25.72 -7.23
C ALA A 37 13.42 25.70 -8.10
N ALA A 38 14.57 26.08 -7.54
CA ALA A 38 15.86 25.99 -8.23
C ALA A 38 16.25 24.55 -8.58
N GLU A 39 15.99 23.58 -7.70
CA GLU A 39 16.16 22.16 -7.98
C GLU A 39 15.28 21.71 -9.14
N ILE A 40 13.99 22.08 -9.14
CA ILE A 40 13.02 21.67 -10.17
C ILE A 40 13.38 22.24 -11.54
N LYS A 41 13.77 23.51 -11.63
CA LYS A 41 14.18 24.14 -12.90
C LYS A 41 15.40 23.47 -13.56
N ARG A 42 16.25 22.80 -12.77
CA ARG A 42 17.43 22.07 -13.28
C ARG A 42 17.08 20.68 -13.79
N LYS A 43 15.86 20.18 -13.55
CA LYS A 43 15.45 18.86 -14.03
C LYS A 43 15.18 18.89 -15.53
N GLU A 44 15.56 17.81 -16.20
CA GLU A 44 15.28 17.61 -17.63
C GLU A 44 13.81 17.31 -17.94
N ILE A 45 13.05 16.88 -16.92
CA ILE A 45 11.61 16.63 -17.00
C ILE A 45 10.93 17.31 -15.81
N ILE A 46 9.90 18.07 -16.12
CA ILE A 46 9.04 18.75 -15.17
C ILE A 46 7.64 18.19 -15.44
N ALA A 47 7.23 17.22 -14.62
CA ALA A 47 5.94 16.55 -14.77
C ALA A 47 5.14 16.62 -13.46
N ASN A 48 3.85 16.94 -13.58
CA ASN A 48 2.90 16.80 -12.50
C ASN A 48 2.81 15.34 -12.02
N THR A 49 2.34 15.19 -10.80
CA THR A 49 2.24 13.88 -10.16
C THR A 49 1.35 12.94 -10.95
N SER A 50 1.90 11.76 -11.26
CA SER A 50 1.18 10.66 -11.89
C SER A 50 1.98 9.37 -11.71
N CYS A 51 1.29 8.24 -11.81
CA CYS A 51 1.90 6.93 -11.63
C CYS A 51 1.43 5.97 -12.70
N SER A 52 2.36 5.18 -13.25
CA SER A 52 2.05 4.08 -14.15
C SER A 52 2.15 2.76 -13.40
N ILE A 53 1.16 1.89 -13.53
CA ILE A 53 1.15 0.51 -13.03
C ILE A 53 1.16 -0.41 -14.24
N PHE A 54 2.14 -1.30 -14.30
CA PHE A 54 2.31 -2.29 -15.34
C PHE A 54 2.13 -3.68 -14.77
N SER A 55 1.30 -4.48 -15.43
CA SER A 55 1.26 -5.92 -15.23
C SER A 55 1.74 -6.62 -16.49
N THR A 56 2.68 -7.55 -16.34
CA THR A 56 3.12 -8.42 -17.43
C THR A 56 2.79 -9.86 -17.09
N SER A 57 2.07 -10.54 -17.98
CA SER A 57 1.85 -11.97 -17.88
C SER A 57 2.59 -12.67 -19.01
N PRO A 58 3.23 -13.82 -18.73
CA PRO A 58 3.80 -14.64 -19.79
C PRO A 58 2.68 -15.09 -20.75
N PRO A 59 3.02 -15.40 -22.01
CA PRO A 59 2.04 -15.93 -22.96
C PRO A 59 1.46 -17.22 -22.42
N ALA A 60 0.16 -17.45 -22.63
CA ALA A 60 -0.44 -18.75 -22.33
C ALA A 60 0.31 -19.85 -23.12
N ALA A 61 0.52 -21.01 -22.50
CA ALA A 61 1.34 -22.11 -23.03
C ALA A 61 0.95 -22.57 -24.45
N ASP A 62 -0.29 -22.31 -24.85
CA ASP A 62 -0.86 -22.70 -26.15
C ASP A 62 -0.90 -21.54 -27.17
N SER A 63 -0.36 -20.37 -26.83
CA SER A 63 -0.30 -19.21 -27.71
C SER A 63 1.13 -18.90 -28.13
N SER A 64 1.40 -18.84 -29.43
CA SER A 64 2.65 -18.30 -29.99
C SER A 64 2.76 -16.77 -29.82
N GLY A 65 2.10 -16.20 -28.81
CA GLY A 65 1.87 -14.78 -28.63
C GLY A 65 2.94 -14.10 -27.78
N ALA A 66 3.07 -12.79 -27.96
CA ALA A 66 3.88 -11.92 -27.10
C ALA A 66 3.30 -11.84 -25.68
N ASN A 67 4.10 -11.38 -24.71
CA ASN A 67 3.63 -11.09 -23.35
C ASN A 67 2.41 -10.16 -23.40
N THR A 68 1.39 -10.44 -22.58
CA THR A 68 0.26 -9.51 -22.41
C THR A 68 0.66 -8.46 -21.39
N ASN A 69 0.94 -7.24 -21.87
CA ASN A 69 1.24 -6.10 -21.03
C ASN A 69 -0.02 -5.26 -20.85
N PHE A 70 -0.32 -4.85 -19.63
CA PHE A 70 -1.37 -3.87 -19.35
C PHE A 70 -0.77 -2.68 -18.61
N HIS A 71 -1.02 -1.48 -19.11
CA HIS A 71 -0.59 -0.21 -18.55
C HIS A 71 -1.79 0.58 -18.04
N LEU A 72 -1.82 0.76 -16.73
CA LEU A 72 -2.78 1.60 -16.01
C LEU A 72 -2.06 2.87 -15.55
N LEU A 73 -2.49 4.03 -16.05
CA LEU A 73 -1.99 5.34 -15.64
C LEU A 73 -2.93 5.95 -14.59
N VAL A 74 -2.39 6.64 -13.59
CA VAL A 74 -3.15 7.44 -12.61
C VAL A 74 -2.74 8.89 -12.76
N ASP A 75 -3.73 9.72 -13.14
CA ASP A 75 -3.63 11.12 -13.59
C ASP A 75 -2.68 11.39 -14.77
N VAL A 76 -2.91 12.52 -15.44
CA VAL A 76 -2.21 12.95 -16.67
C VAL A 76 -2.15 14.48 -16.74
N GLY A 77 -1.51 15.07 -15.72
CA GLY A 77 -1.18 16.49 -15.70
C GLY A 77 -0.11 16.91 -16.71
N GLU A 78 0.33 18.16 -16.62
CA GLU A 78 1.37 18.72 -17.48
C GLU A 78 2.69 17.96 -17.36
N GLY A 79 3.30 17.65 -18.51
CA GLY A 79 4.59 16.97 -18.63
C GLY A 79 4.52 15.45 -18.47
N VAL A 80 3.36 14.89 -18.15
CA VAL A 80 3.20 13.43 -17.96
C VAL A 80 3.38 12.68 -19.28
N VAL A 81 2.82 13.18 -20.38
CA VAL A 81 2.95 12.54 -21.70
C VAL A 81 4.42 12.49 -22.14
N GLU A 82 5.18 13.56 -21.90
CA GLU A 82 6.62 13.62 -22.19
C GLU A 82 7.42 12.63 -21.32
N SER A 83 7.06 12.47 -20.05
CA SER A 83 7.67 11.46 -19.17
C SER A 83 7.38 10.03 -19.66
N LEU A 84 6.18 9.75 -20.16
CA LEU A 84 5.83 8.42 -20.71
C LEU A 84 6.67 8.07 -21.94
N GLU A 85 6.92 9.04 -22.84
CA GLU A 85 7.76 8.83 -24.02
C GLU A 85 9.20 8.47 -23.66
N LYS A 86 9.75 9.05 -22.58
CA LYS A 86 11.09 8.68 -22.08
C LYS A 86 11.11 7.35 -21.35
N SER A 87 9.99 6.89 -20.78
CA SER A 87 9.92 5.61 -20.06
C SER A 87 10.31 4.40 -20.92
N GLY A 88 10.16 4.49 -22.25
CA GLY A 88 10.59 3.43 -23.18
C GLY A 88 12.09 3.12 -23.11
N THR A 89 12.93 4.07 -22.68
CA THR A 89 14.37 3.84 -22.51
C THR A 89 14.74 3.34 -21.11
N ASP A 90 14.04 3.78 -20.06
CA ASP A 90 14.43 3.50 -18.67
C ASP A 90 14.13 2.07 -18.23
N VAL A 91 12.93 1.56 -18.54
CA VAL A 91 12.48 0.25 -18.05
C VAL A 91 13.16 -0.92 -18.76
N THR A 92 13.65 -0.70 -19.99
CA THR A 92 14.40 -1.73 -20.73
C THR A 92 15.75 -2.08 -20.10
N SER A 93 16.27 -1.26 -19.17
CA SER A 93 17.60 -1.41 -18.58
C SER A 93 17.63 -2.17 -17.23
N ALA A 94 16.53 -2.17 -16.46
CA ALA A 94 16.53 -2.66 -15.08
C ALA A 94 16.03 -4.11 -14.91
N GLN A 95 15.08 -4.57 -15.72
CA GLN A 95 14.52 -5.92 -15.67
C GLN A 95 14.05 -6.33 -17.08
N SER A 96 14.65 -7.40 -17.63
CA SER A 96 14.19 -8.17 -18.81
C SER A 96 13.16 -7.51 -19.76
N LYS A 97 13.63 -6.78 -20.79
CA LYS A 97 12.90 -6.45 -22.05
C LYS A 97 11.38 -6.26 -21.93
N ILE A 98 10.88 -5.51 -20.94
CA ILE A 98 9.48 -5.09 -20.97
C ILE A 98 9.39 -3.94 -21.97
N ILE A 99 8.83 -4.22 -23.15
CA ILE A 99 8.43 -3.17 -24.08
C ILE A 99 7.15 -2.57 -23.53
N ILE A 100 7.28 -1.39 -22.91
CA ILE A 100 6.16 -0.62 -22.38
C ILE A 100 5.70 0.34 -23.48
N SER A 101 4.41 0.31 -23.81
CA SER A 101 3.81 1.30 -24.69
C SER A 101 3.76 2.65 -23.98
N ASP A 102 4.01 3.74 -24.71
CA ASP A 102 3.80 5.11 -24.25
C ASP A 102 2.30 5.48 -24.18
N ILE A 103 1.42 4.62 -24.71
CA ILE A 103 -0.03 4.78 -24.67
C ILE A 103 -0.61 3.80 -23.62
N PRO A 104 -1.23 4.31 -22.54
CA PRO A 104 -1.83 3.46 -21.52
C PRO A 104 -3.10 2.79 -22.04
N ASN A 105 -3.37 1.58 -21.56
CA ASN A 105 -4.65 0.91 -21.83
C ASN A 105 -5.80 1.59 -21.07
N ALA A 106 -5.51 2.08 -19.85
CA ALA A 106 -6.48 2.75 -19.01
C ALA A 106 -5.85 3.91 -18.23
N VAL A 107 -6.63 4.95 -17.98
CA VAL A 107 -6.27 6.11 -17.16
C VAL A 107 -7.30 6.25 -16.04
N LEU A 108 -6.85 6.31 -14.79
CA LEU A 108 -7.66 6.66 -13.64
C LEU A 108 -7.46 8.14 -13.34
N ILE A 109 -8.53 8.91 -13.18
CA ILE A 109 -8.44 10.33 -12.82
C ILE A 109 -8.93 10.54 -11.40
N THR A 110 -8.10 11.12 -10.52
CA THR A 110 -8.45 11.36 -9.11
C THR A 110 -9.47 12.49 -8.98
N HIS A 111 -9.26 13.58 -9.74
CA HIS A 111 -10.13 14.75 -9.84
C HIS A 111 -9.70 15.65 -11.02
N SER A 112 -10.40 16.76 -11.23
CA SER A 112 -10.38 17.54 -12.48
C SER A 112 -9.42 18.75 -12.49
N HIS A 113 -8.57 18.94 -11.48
CA HIS A 113 -7.61 20.05 -11.46
C HIS A 113 -6.60 19.92 -12.62
N ASP A 114 -6.09 21.05 -13.11
CA ASP A 114 -5.23 21.09 -14.30
C ASP A 114 -4.00 20.18 -14.15
N ASP A 115 -3.38 20.19 -12.99
CA ASP A 115 -2.24 19.36 -12.67
C ASP A 115 -2.53 17.85 -12.64
N GLN A 116 -3.79 17.45 -12.81
CA GLN A 116 -4.19 16.05 -12.95
C GLN A 116 -4.69 15.67 -14.35
N VAL A 117 -5.08 16.65 -15.19
CA VAL A 117 -5.76 16.35 -16.47
C VAL A 117 -5.25 17.13 -17.68
N LYS A 118 -4.32 18.07 -17.50
CA LYS A 118 -3.93 19.03 -18.55
C LYS A 118 -3.33 18.39 -19.81
N ASP A 119 -2.66 17.24 -19.69
CA ASP A 119 -2.13 16.53 -20.85
C ASP A 119 -3.09 15.49 -21.42
N LEU A 120 -4.31 15.33 -20.88
CA LEU A 120 -5.29 14.37 -21.40
C LEU A 120 -5.60 14.56 -22.90
N PRO A 121 -5.78 15.80 -23.43
CA PRO A 121 -5.91 15.99 -24.88
C PRO A 121 -4.66 15.58 -25.68
N LYS A 122 -3.46 15.85 -25.16
CA LYS A 122 -2.21 15.45 -25.81
C LYS A 122 -2.10 13.93 -25.88
N LEU A 123 -2.50 13.24 -24.81
CA LEU A 123 -2.54 11.78 -24.77
C LEU A 123 -3.50 11.22 -25.84
N PHE A 124 -4.71 11.75 -25.95
CA PHE A 124 -5.66 11.31 -26.97
C PHE A 124 -5.21 11.57 -28.41
N ASN A 125 -4.45 12.64 -28.66
CA ASN A 125 -3.89 12.92 -29.98
C ASN A 125 -2.85 11.89 -30.44
N LYS A 126 -2.24 11.16 -29.51
CA LYS A 126 -1.30 10.06 -29.81
C LYS A 126 -2.01 8.76 -30.17
N VAL A 127 -3.28 8.60 -29.78
CA VAL A 127 -4.05 7.40 -30.05
C VAL A 127 -4.42 7.37 -31.53
N VAL A 128 -3.82 6.43 -32.28
CA VAL A 128 -4.11 6.21 -33.70
C VAL A 128 -5.46 5.53 -33.87
N ASP A 129 -6.29 6.04 -34.77
CA ASP A 129 -7.61 5.49 -35.05
C ASP A 129 -7.52 3.99 -35.44
N GLY A 130 -8.07 3.12 -34.59
CA GLY A 130 -8.33 1.71 -34.90
C GLY A 130 -7.44 0.65 -34.23
N SER A 131 -6.32 1.00 -33.60
CA SER A 131 -5.43 0.02 -32.93
C SER A 131 -5.42 0.13 -31.40
N ASP A 132 -5.44 1.35 -30.86
CA ASP A 132 -5.25 1.60 -29.44
C ASP A 132 -6.48 2.32 -28.87
N LYS A 133 -7.06 1.78 -27.80
CA LYS A 133 -8.18 2.44 -27.09
C LYS A 133 -7.75 2.72 -25.66
N VAL A 134 -7.57 4.00 -25.36
CA VAL A 134 -7.39 4.49 -23.99
C VAL A 134 -8.77 4.57 -23.32
N SER A 135 -8.97 3.86 -22.22
CA SER A 135 -10.17 3.98 -21.39
C SER A 135 -9.92 4.90 -20.20
N VAL A 136 -10.71 5.95 -20.02
CA VAL A 136 -10.57 6.90 -18.92
C VAL A 136 -11.64 6.63 -17.86
N TYR A 137 -11.23 6.43 -16.62
CA TYR A 137 -12.11 6.16 -15.49
C TYR A 137 -12.09 7.34 -14.53
N CYS A 138 -13.26 7.91 -14.27
CA CYS A 138 -13.41 9.06 -13.38
C CYS A 138 -14.84 9.14 -12.85
N THR A 139 -15.04 9.88 -11.77
CA THR A 139 -16.37 10.17 -11.23
C THR A 139 -17.18 11.01 -12.23
N LYS A 140 -18.51 11.01 -12.09
CA LYS A 140 -19.41 11.72 -13.01
C LYS A 140 -19.08 13.22 -13.08
N GLU A 141 -18.93 13.84 -11.91
CA GLU A 141 -18.65 15.27 -11.78
C GLU A 141 -17.27 15.61 -12.35
N CYS A 142 -16.27 14.76 -12.13
CA CYS A 142 -14.95 14.89 -12.74
C CYS A 142 -15.05 14.85 -14.28
N CYS A 143 -15.77 13.87 -14.83
CA CYS A 143 -16.00 13.77 -16.28
C CYS A 143 -16.66 15.03 -16.85
N ASP A 144 -17.73 15.51 -16.22
CA ASP A 144 -18.46 16.69 -16.70
C ASP A 144 -17.56 17.94 -16.69
N GLN A 145 -16.67 18.09 -15.70
CA GLN A 145 -15.70 19.18 -15.63
C GLN A 145 -14.57 19.05 -16.65
N ILE A 146 -14.04 17.84 -16.87
CA ILE A 146 -13.05 17.58 -17.93
C ILE A 146 -13.64 17.94 -19.30
N MET A 147 -14.88 17.54 -19.57
CA MET A 147 -15.56 17.85 -20.83
C MET A 147 -15.81 19.35 -21.02
N SER A 148 -16.12 20.06 -19.93
CA SER A 148 -16.23 21.52 -19.96
C SER A 148 -14.88 22.20 -20.20
N LYS A 149 -13.80 21.67 -19.61
CA LYS A 149 -12.44 22.23 -19.69
C LYS A 149 -11.78 21.95 -21.03
N PHE A 150 -12.05 20.78 -21.62
CA PHE A 150 -11.51 20.35 -22.91
C PHE A 150 -12.64 19.92 -23.85
N PRO A 151 -13.40 20.88 -24.44
CA PRO A 151 -14.52 20.57 -25.32
C PRO A 151 -14.16 19.66 -26.50
N GLN A 152 -12.91 19.69 -26.96
CA GLN A 152 -12.40 18.80 -28.02
C GLN A 152 -12.45 17.30 -27.64
N LEU A 153 -12.55 16.96 -26.36
CA LEU A 153 -12.71 15.58 -25.90
C LEU A 153 -14.16 15.09 -25.95
N ALA A 154 -15.12 15.96 -26.27
CA ALA A 154 -16.54 15.58 -26.33
C ALA A 154 -16.81 14.47 -27.36
N GLU A 155 -16.13 14.49 -28.50
CA GLU A 155 -16.20 13.43 -29.53
C GLU A 155 -15.65 12.09 -29.03
N ARG A 156 -14.83 12.11 -27.98
CA ARG A 156 -14.23 10.95 -27.33
C ARG A 156 -14.93 10.58 -26.02
N ARG A 157 -16.14 11.07 -25.76
CA ARG A 157 -16.91 10.76 -24.53
C ARG A 157 -17.10 9.26 -24.31
N SER A 158 -17.17 8.46 -25.38
CA SER A 158 -17.26 6.99 -25.28
C SER A 158 -16.02 6.32 -24.68
N ALA A 159 -14.88 7.02 -24.63
CA ALA A 159 -13.68 6.55 -23.94
C ALA A 159 -13.77 6.70 -22.41
N PHE A 160 -14.72 7.49 -21.91
CA PHE A 160 -14.89 7.75 -20.48
C PHE A 160 -15.88 6.78 -19.87
N SER A 161 -15.42 6.06 -18.85
CA SER A 161 -16.22 5.18 -18.00
C SER A 161 -16.44 5.87 -16.66
N ILE A 162 -17.72 6.11 -16.33
CA ILE A 162 -18.10 6.70 -15.06
C ILE A 162 -17.97 5.64 -13.97
N ILE A 163 -17.21 5.97 -12.92
CA ILE A 163 -17.08 5.13 -11.73
C ILE A 163 -17.85 5.72 -10.56
N GLU A 164 -18.23 4.86 -9.62
CA GLU A 164 -18.88 5.23 -8.38
C GLU A 164 -17.89 5.10 -7.22
N SER A 165 -17.83 6.11 -6.36
CA SER A 165 -16.96 6.08 -5.19
C SER A 165 -17.32 4.94 -4.24
N ASN A 166 -16.30 4.36 -3.61
CA ASN A 166 -16.34 3.19 -2.73
C ASN A 166 -16.91 1.91 -3.36
N LYS A 167 -17.13 1.87 -4.69
CA LYS A 167 -17.52 0.65 -5.41
C LYS A 167 -16.37 0.13 -6.26
N PRO A 168 -15.91 -1.12 -6.04
CA PRO A 168 -14.84 -1.69 -6.84
C PRO A 168 -15.29 -1.91 -8.30
N PHE A 169 -14.36 -1.73 -9.22
CA PHE A 169 -14.52 -2.08 -10.64
C PHE A 169 -13.24 -2.76 -11.14
N THR A 170 -13.31 -3.36 -12.33
CA THR A 170 -12.17 -4.06 -12.94
C THR A 170 -11.73 -3.35 -14.22
N THR A 171 -10.42 -3.22 -14.41
CA THR A 171 -9.82 -2.74 -15.66
C THR A 171 -8.57 -3.54 -15.96
N GLY A 172 -8.58 -4.27 -17.08
CA GLY A 172 -7.56 -5.30 -17.34
C GLY A 172 -7.51 -6.33 -16.20
N PRO A 173 -6.31 -6.65 -15.68
CA PRO A 173 -6.16 -7.59 -14.56
C PRO A 173 -6.28 -6.93 -13.17
N PHE A 174 -6.57 -5.63 -13.10
CA PHE A 174 -6.65 -4.89 -11.86
C PHE A 174 -8.07 -4.82 -11.31
N THR A 175 -8.22 -4.99 -10.01
CA THR A 175 -9.42 -4.58 -9.27
C THR A 175 -9.13 -3.24 -8.61
N VAL A 176 -9.89 -2.21 -8.97
CA VAL A 176 -9.68 -0.83 -8.51
C VAL A 176 -10.86 -0.41 -7.66
N THR A 177 -10.59 0.16 -6.47
CA THR A 177 -11.61 0.76 -5.60
C THR A 177 -11.30 2.25 -5.44
N PRO A 178 -12.12 3.15 -6.00
CA PRO A 178 -12.03 4.58 -5.72
C PRO A 178 -12.52 4.84 -4.29
N VAL A 179 -11.75 5.53 -3.46
CA VAL A 179 -12.14 5.93 -2.10
C VAL A 179 -12.37 7.42 -2.08
N VAL A 180 -13.51 7.85 -1.53
CA VAL A 180 -13.86 9.28 -1.45
C VAL A 180 -12.77 10.04 -0.69
N ALA A 181 -12.35 11.16 -1.26
CA ALA A 181 -11.37 12.06 -0.70
C ALA A 181 -11.95 13.47 -0.53
N ASN A 182 -11.71 14.07 0.62
CA ASN A 182 -11.95 15.49 0.85
C ASN A 182 -10.65 16.25 0.60
N HIS A 183 -10.66 17.18 -0.35
CA HIS A 183 -9.50 17.99 -0.74
C HIS A 183 -9.74 19.49 -0.41
N GLY A 184 -10.49 19.77 0.66
CA GLY A 184 -10.76 21.12 1.17
C GLY A 184 -11.85 21.87 0.42
N ASP A 185 -11.96 23.18 0.68
CA ASP A 185 -13.07 24.04 0.18
C ASP A 185 -13.09 24.20 -1.36
N ASN A 186 -11.96 23.92 -2.01
CA ASN A 186 -11.85 23.90 -3.47
C ASN A 186 -12.15 22.52 -4.08
N SER A 187 -12.39 21.50 -3.25
CA SER A 187 -12.64 20.16 -3.75
C SER A 187 -14.06 19.99 -4.24
N THR A 188 -14.17 19.43 -5.44
CA THR A 188 -15.43 18.91 -5.91
C THR A 188 -15.81 17.70 -5.06
N PRO A 189 -17.10 17.45 -4.74
CA PRO A 189 -17.54 16.33 -3.88
C PRO A 189 -17.16 14.91 -4.37
N SER A 190 -16.42 14.83 -5.47
CA SER A 190 -16.16 13.64 -6.26
C SER A 190 -14.66 13.31 -6.39
N SER A 191 -13.79 13.99 -5.63
CA SER A 191 -12.38 13.62 -5.56
C SER A 191 -12.22 12.24 -4.94
N VAL A 192 -11.30 11.44 -5.48
CA VAL A 192 -11.04 10.09 -4.99
C VAL A 192 -9.54 9.79 -4.94
N ILE A 193 -9.15 8.91 -4.03
CA ILE A 193 -7.89 8.16 -4.12
C ILE A 193 -8.19 6.76 -4.66
N TYR A 194 -7.17 6.05 -5.16
CA TYR A 194 -7.36 4.70 -5.71
C TYR A 194 -6.65 3.64 -4.89
N VAL A 195 -7.39 2.58 -4.55
CA VAL A 195 -6.84 1.31 -4.06
C VAL A 195 -6.85 0.33 -5.21
N VAL A 196 -5.66 -0.06 -5.69
CA VAL A 196 -5.45 -0.95 -6.83
C VAL A 196 -4.96 -2.30 -6.31
N LYS A 197 -5.71 -3.36 -6.60
CA LYS A 197 -5.36 -4.73 -6.26
C LYS A 197 -4.98 -5.50 -7.52
N TYR A 198 -3.90 -6.26 -7.41
CA TYR A 198 -3.41 -7.16 -8.43
C TYR A 198 -2.94 -8.45 -7.78
N GLN A 199 -3.64 -9.56 -8.01
CA GLN A 199 -3.40 -10.82 -7.28
C GLN A 199 -3.48 -10.58 -5.76
N ASP A 200 -2.43 -10.93 -5.02
CA ASP A 200 -2.25 -10.70 -3.58
C ASP A 200 -1.73 -9.29 -3.25
N LYS A 201 -1.29 -8.52 -4.26
CA LYS A 201 -0.69 -7.20 -4.08
C LYS A 201 -1.71 -6.09 -3.99
N LYS A 202 -1.41 -5.11 -3.12
CA LYS A 202 -2.23 -3.91 -2.90
C LYS A 202 -1.39 -2.65 -3.00
N ILE A 203 -1.77 -1.76 -3.92
CA ILE A 203 -1.18 -0.45 -4.11
C ILE A 203 -2.23 0.61 -3.80
N ILE A 204 -1.86 1.64 -3.06
CA ILE A 204 -2.73 2.79 -2.79
C ILE A 204 -2.07 4.04 -3.35
N MET A 205 -2.83 4.82 -4.12
CA MET A 205 -2.37 6.06 -4.74
C MET A 205 -3.35 7.18 -4.44
N GLY A 206 -2.87 8.24 -3.78
CA GLY A 206 -3.65 9.42 -3.49
C GLY A 206 -2.78 10.59 -3.10
N TRP A 207 -2.90 11.71 -3.78
CA TRP A 207 -2.08 12.89 -3.52
C TRP A 207 -2.85 14.12 -3.06
N ASP A 208 -4.03 14.36 -3.60
CA ASP A 208 -4.79 15.58 -3.32
C ASP A 208 -5.93 15.28 -2.35
N PHE A 209 -5.63 15.22 -1.04
CA PHE A 209 -6.64 15.04 0.02
C PHE A 209 -6.16 15.50 1.40
N LEU A 210 -7.10 15.94 2.24
CA LEU A 210 -6.96 16.19 3.69
C LEU A 210 -7.47 15.02 4.52
N SER A 211 -8.53 14.35 4.06
CA SER A 211 -9.17 13.25 4.77
C SER A 211 -9.92 12.33 3.82
N LEU A 212 -10.15 11.10 4.27
CA LEU A 212 -10.90 10.08 3.53
C LEU A 212 -12.21 9.78 4.28
N PRO A 213 -13.27 10.59 4.10
CA PRO A 213 -14.49 10.43 4.85
C PRO A 213 -15.15 9.08 4.55
N ASN A 214 -15.56 8.38 5.61
CA ASN A 214 -16.22 7.07 5.54
C ASN A 214 -15.39 5.98 4.83
N ALA A 215 -14.06 6.13 4.76
CA ALA A 215 -13.22 5.08 4.21
C ALA A 215 -13.27 3.82 5.09
N ASP A 216 -13.40 2.66 4.45
CA ASP A 216 -13.19 1.39 5.14
C ASP A 216 -11.69 1.24 5.44
N GLU A 217 -11.35 1.40 6.71
CA GLU A 217 -9.99 1.31 7.20
C GLU A 217 -9.34 -0.06 6.94
N ASN A 218 -10.12 -1.14 6.75
CA ASN A 218 -9.57 -2.44 6.35
C ASN A 218 -9.14 -2.46 4.88
N LEU A 219 -9.80 -1.68 4.02
CA LEU A 219 -9.41 -1.54 2.63
C LEU A 219 -8.01 -0.92 2.53
N LEU A 220 -7.73 0.06 3.40
CA LEU A 220 -6.50 0.84 3.44
C LEU A 220 -5.34 0.13 4.18
N TRP A 221 -5.65 -0.91 4.96
CA TRP A 221 -4.66 -1.63 5.76
C TRP A 221 -3.69 -2.47 4.92
N ASN A 222 -2.43 -2.51 5.35
CA ASN A 222 -1.33 -3.31 4.84
C ASN A 222 -1.12 -3.23 3.30
N PRO A 223 -0.95 -2.03 2.71
CA PRO A 223 -0.58 -1.93 1.31
C PRO A 223 0.91 -2.30 1.11
N ASP A 224 1.21 -2.97 0.00
CA ASP A 224 2.58 -3.24 -0.42
C ASP A 224 3.30 -1.96 -0.87
N LEU A 225 2.55 -1.06 -1.52
CA LEU A 225 3.02 0.27 -1.90
C LEU A 225 1.95 1.33 -1.59
N LEU A 226 2.37 2.41 -0.94
CA LEU A 226 1.53 3.57 -0.64
C LEU A 226 2.16 4.85 -1.21
N VAL A 227 1.54 5.44 -2.23
CA VAL A 227 1.98 6.72 -2.84
C VAL A 227 1.11 7.85 -2.33
N LEU A 228 1.71 8.80 -1.60
CA LEU A 228 1.03 9.92 -0.94
C LEU A 228 1.56 11.27 -1.40
N GLY A 229 0.65 12.20 -1.69
CA GLY A 229 0.97 13.60 -1.93
C GLY A 229 1.08 14.37 -0.63
N THR A 230 2.15 15.14 -0.47
CA THR A 230 2.40 15.94 0.73
C THR A 230 2.87 17.32 0.32
N HIS A 231 2.01 18.34 0.35
CA HIS A 231 2.34 19.68 -0.15
C HIS A 231 3.36 20.41 0.75
N THR A 232 3.25 20.16 2.05
CA THR A 232 3.96 20.82 3.14
C THR A 232 4.56 19.80 4.10
N TYR A 233 5.53 20.21 4.91
CA TYR A 233 6.08 19.37 5.95
C TYR A 233 5.13 19.30 7.15
N ASN A 234 4.64 20.47 7.57
CA ASN A 234 3.68 20.60 8.67
C ASN A 234 2.24 20.77 8.18
N PRO A 235 1.23 20.51 9.03
CA PRO A 235 -0.18 20.64 8.64
C PRO A 235 -0.54 22.06 8.21
N HIS A 236 -0.99 22.18 6.96
CA HIS A 236 -1.56 23.39 6.37
C HIS A 236 -2.86 23.02 5.63
N PRO A 237 -3.99 22.89 6.33
CA PRO A 237 -5.25 22.43 5.74
C PRO A 237 -5.72 23.31 4.56
N GLU A 238 -5.33 24.59 4.53
CA GLU A 238 -5.59 25.50 3.42
C GLU A 238 -4.95 25.07 2.10
N SER A 239 -3.96 24.17 2.13
CA SER A 239 -3.37 23.58 0.92
C SER A 239 -4.28 22.53 0.27
N GLY A 240 -5.31 22.05 0.98
CA GLY A 240 -6.15 20.93 0.54
C GLY A 240 -5.46 19.57 0.65
N MET A 241 -4.21 19.50 1.12
CA MET A 241 -3.41 18.29 1.15
C MET A 241 -2.87 17.99 2.54
N ILE A 242 -2.68 16.71 2.84
CA ILE A 242 -1.96 16.28 4.04
C ILE A 242 -0.50 16.76 3.99
N SER A 243 0.10 16.89 5.17
CA SER A 243 1.52 17.17 5.32
C SER A 243 2.38 15.91 5.41
N VAL A 244 3.70 16.07 5.37
CA VAL A 244 4.66 14.97 5.62
C VAL A 244 4.43 14.34 7.00
N ILE A 245 4.19 15.16 8.04
CA ILE A 245 3.85 14.67 9.39
C ILE A 245 2.57 13.83 9.39
N GLU A 246 1.52 14.27 8.72
CA GLU A 246 0.28 13.51 8.63
C GLU A 246 0.46 12.21 7.82
N ALA A 247 1.29 12.24 6.77
CA ALA A 247 1.64 11.05 6.00
C ALA A 247 2.38 9.99 6.86
N TYR A 248 3.24 10.40 7.80
CA TYR A 248 3.83 9.47 8.77
C TYR A 248 2.78 8.72 9.57
N GLU A 249 1.76 9.45 10.05
CA GLU A 249 0.67 8.82 10.80
C GLU A 249 -0.09 7.81 9.93
N LEU A 250 -0.36 8.14 8.66
CA LEU A 250 -1.04 7.23 7.74
C LEU A 250 -0.21 5.99 7.44
N VAL A 251 1.09 6.14 7.14
CA VAL A 251 2.00 5.01 6.88
C VAL A 251 2.00 4.03 8.07
N ARG A 252 2.04 4.55 9.29
CA ARG A 252 1.98 3.74 10.53
C ARG A 252 0.60 3.12 10.75
N ARG A 253 -0.44 3.94 10.66
CA ARG A 253 -1.85 3.55 10.89
C ARG A 253 -2.33 2.51 9.90
N TRP A 254 -1.84 2.57 8.67
CA TRP A 254 -2.17 1.61 7.61
C TRP A 254 -1.16 0.48 7.51
N ASN A 255 -0.08 0.48 8.29
CA ASN A 255 0.98 -0.53 8.24
C ASN A 255 1.51 -0.73 6.80
N ALA A 256 1.84 0.38 6.11
CA ALA A 256 2.34 0.31 4.74
C ALA A 256 3.77 -0.22 4.69
N LYS A 257 4.03 -1.20 3.81
CA LYS A 257 5.36 -1.84 3.67
C LYS A 257 6.39 -0.88 3.07
N GLU A 258 6.05 -0.28 1.92
CA GLU A 258 6.83 0.78 1.29
C GLU A 258 5.92 1.98 0.98
N SER A 259 6.42 3.20 1.16
CA SER A 259 5.68 4.41 0.86
C SER A 259 6.52 5.46 0.15
N TYR A 260 5.93 6.07 -0.89
CA TYR A 260 6.52 7.14 -1.67
C TYR A 260 5.78 8.46 -1.45
N LEU A 261 6.52 9.51 -1.13
CA LEU A 261 5.98 10.87 -1.02
C LEU A 261 6.20 11.63 -2.32
N VAL A 262 5.14 12.29 -2.80
CA VAL A 262 5.11 13.12 -4.01
C VAL A 262 4.52 14.50 -3.68
N GLN A 263 4.50 15.42 -4.64
CA GLN A 263 3.88 16.74 -4.55
C GLN A 263 4.44 17.74 -3.53
N TYR A 264 5.61 17.48 -2.94
CA TYR A 264 6.20 18.43 -2.00
C TYR A 264 6.65 19.74 -2.66
N SER A 265 6.02 20.83 -2.20
CA SER A 265 6.28 22.21 -2.56
C SER A 265 7.10 22.92 -1.47
N GLY A 266 6.67 22.79 -0.21
CA GLY A 266 7.29 23.42 0.96
C GLY A 266 7.11 24.94 1.05
N LEU A 267 6.39 25.57 0.12
CA LEU A 267 6.21 27.03 0.08
C LEU A 267 5.34 27.59 1.20
N LEU A 268 4.48 26.78 1.81
CA LEU A 268 3.70 27.18 2.98
C LEU A 268 4.42 26.90 4.29
N ASP A 269 5.50 26.10 4.30
CA ASP A 269 6.24 25.77 5.52
C ASP A 269 6.91 27.01 6.17
N PHE A 270 7.06 28.10 5.42
CA PHE A 270 7.55 29.37 5.93
C PHE A 270 6.52 30.13 6.80
N LYS A 271 5.24 29.78 6.69
CA LYS A 271 4.17 30.41 7.46
C LYS A 271 4.02 29.62 8.75
N GLU A 272 4.00 30.29 9.90
CA GLU A 272 3.66 29.62 11.16
C GLU A 272 2.25 29.00 11.03
N SER A 273 2.17 27.68 11.09
CA SER A 273 0.88 27.02 11.20
C SER A 273 0.30 27.29 12.59
N LYS A 274 -1.03 27.44 12.67
CA LYS A 274 -1.71 27.86 13.91
C LYS A 274 -1.63 26.85 15.05
N ASN A 275 -1.07 25.65 14.83
CA ASN A 275 -1.14 24.50 15.75
C ASN A 275 0.16 23.67 15.81
N GLU A 276 1.33 24.29 15.80
CA GLU A 276 2.62 23.57 15.85
C GLU A 276 3.16 23.35 17.28
N TRP A 277 3.44 22.08 17.63
CA TRP A 277 4.23 21.72 18.82
C TRP A 277 5.75 21.71 18.53
N PHE A 278 6.14 21.65 17.25
CA PHE A 278 7.51 21.69 16.77
C PHE A 278 7.64 22.75 15.69
N LYS A 279 8.70 23.56 15.72
CA LYS A 279 8.99 24.49 14.63
C LYS A 279 9.27 23.69 13.36
N GLY A 280 8.47 23.94 12.33
CA GLY A 280 8.69 23.41 10.98
C GLY A 280 10.02 23.79 10.34
N PRO A 281 10.30 23.26 9.15
CA PRO A 281 11.46 23.66 8.38
C PRO A 281 11.36 25.15 8.06
N SER A 282 12.45 25.89 8.30
CA SER A 282 12.49 27.34 8.04
C SER A 282 12.61 27.70 6.56
N LYS A 283 12.64 26.69 5.68
CA LYS A 283 12.65 26.83 4.22
C LYS A 283 12.02 25.64 3.52
N ALA A 284 11.51 25.86 2.31
CA ALA A 284 11.21 24.79 1.37
C ALA A 284 12.47 23.96 1.11
N MET A 285 12.35 22.64 1.30
CA MET A 285 13.47 21.71 1.18
C MET A 285 13.59 21.13 -0.23
N THR A 286 14.83 20.89 -0.66
CA THR A 286 15.09 20.03 -1.83
C THR A 286 14.69 18.58 -1.55
N THR A 287 14.58 17.76 -2.61
CA THR A 287 14.27 16.32 -2.47
C THR A 287 15.20 15.60 -1.49
N ALA A 288 16.50 15.86 -1.60
CA ALA A 288 17.51 15.23 -0.76
C ALA A 288 17.51 15.77 0.69
N GLU A 289 17.15 17.03 0.90
CA GLU A 289 16.96 17.58 2.25
C GLU A 289 15.72 16.99 2.93
N LEU A 290 14.60 16.90 2.20
CA LEU A 290 13.38 16.31 2.73
C LEU A 290 13.61 14.84 3.10
N GLN A 291 14.25 14.05 2.24
CA GLN A 291 14.58 12.65 2.55
C GLN A 291 15.45 12.54 3.80
N ARG A 292 16.50 13.38 3.94
CA ARG A 292 17.37 13.35 5.12
C ARG A 292 16.62 13.68 6.41
N ASN A 293 15.71 14.65 6.37
CA ASN A 293 14.85 14.96 7.52
C ASN A 293 13.92 13.79 7.84
N ILE A 294 13.39 13.14 6.80
CA ILE A 294 12.52 11.98 6.96
C ILE A 294 13.25 10.82 7.65
N ASP A 295 14.44 10.49 7.16
CA ASP A 295 15.29 9.43 7.72
C ASP A 295 15.69 9.74 9.17
N SER A 296 15.96 11.01 9.48
CA SER A 296 16.28 11.44 10.84
C SER A 296 15.09 11.25 11.77
N HIS A 297 13.88 11.61 11.34
CA HIS A 297 12.66 11.42 12.13
C HIS A 297 12.40 9.92 12.39
N LEU A 298 12.51 9.08 11.36
CA LEU A 298 12.32 7.62 11.47
C LEU A 298 13.32 6.96 12.44
N LYS A 299 14.57 7.45 12.48
CA LYS A 299 15.57 6.96 13.45
C LYS A 299 15.19 7.28 14.88
N VAL A 300 14.61 8.47 15.12
CA VAL A 300 14.20 8.92 16.46
C VAL A 300 12.91 8.24 16.91
N SER A 301 11.98 7.95 15.99
CA SER A 301 10.70 7.29 16.32
C SER A 301 10.86 5.83 16.75
N GLY A 302 12.06 5.24 16.56
CA GLY A 302 12.39 3.91 17.06
C GLY A 302 11.77 2.76 16.26
N ASP A 303 11.28 3.05 15.04
CA ASP A 303 10.52 2.10 14.23
C ASP A 303 11.39 1.08 13.47
N ASN A 304 12.61 0.75 13.93
CA ASN A 304 13.51 -0.36 13.52
C ASN A 304 13.52 -0.77 12.02
N GLY A 305 13.23 0.12 11.09
CA GLY A 305 13.08 -0.20 9.65
C GLY A 305 11.79 -0.94 9.27
N ARG A 306 10.76 -0.95 10.13
CA ARG A 306 9.46 -1.61 9.90
C ARG A 306 8.72 -1.06 8.69
N PHE A 307 8.82 0.24 8.44
CA PHE A 307 8.23 0.91 7.28
C PHE A 307 9.26 1.85 6.65
N ARG A 308 9.19 1.98 5.34
CA ARG A 308 10.11 2.80 4.54
C ARG A 308 9.34 3.92 3.86
N ILE A 309 9.74 5.16 4.13
CA ILE A 309 9.21 6.35 3.46
C ILE A 309 10.31 6.92 2.57
N THR A 310 10.02 7.11 1.28
CA THR A 310 10.96 7.66 0.31
C THR A 310 10.34 8.83 -0.42
N VAL A 311 11.03 9.96 -0.50
CA VAL A 311 10.65 11.08 -1.36
C VAL A 311 10.92 10.67 -2.80
N ALA A 312 9.87 10.56 -3.59
CA ALA A 312 9.96 10.04 -4.94
C ALA A 312 10.66 11.02 -5.88
N ASN A 313 11.25 10.45 -6.94
CA ASN A 313 11.70 11.18 -8.11
C ASN A 313 10.98 10.67 -9.35
N GLU A 314 10.92 11.51 -10.38
CA GLU A 314 10.49 11.07 -11.70
C GLU A 314 11.38 9.92 -12.20
N GLY A 315 10.77 8.95 -12.88
CA GLY A 315 11.44 7.74 -13.36
C GLY A 315 11.67 6.67 -12.29
N MET A 316 11.37 6.93 -11.02
CA MET A 316 11.54 5.96 -9.94
C MET A 316 10.66 4.72 -10.17
N LEU A 317 11.25 3.54 -10.00
CA LEU A 317 10.59 2.25 -10.17
C LEU A 317 10.42 1.54 -8.84
N TRP A 318 9.25 0.96 -8.65
CA TRP A 318 8.97 -0.04 -7.64
C TRP A 318 8.54 -1.33 -8.33
N ALA A 319 9.24 -2.43 -8.07
CA ALA A 319 8.81 -3.75 -8.51
C ALA A 319 8.23 -4.48 -7.30
N ALA A 320 7.07 -5.10 -7.48
CA ALA A 320 6.56 -6.01 -6.48
C ALA A 320 7.61 -7.09 -6.25
N LYS A 321 8.07 -7.21 -5.00
CA LYS A 321 8.89 -8.34 -4.62
C LYS A 321 8.03 -9.59 -4.81
N GLU A 322 8.59 -10.59 -5.47
CA GLU A 322 8.04 -11.94 -5.34
C GLU A 322 8.06 -12.23 -3.86
N ASP A 323 6.88 -12.40 -3.28
CA ASP A 323 6.84 -12.91 -1.92
C ASP A 323 7.49 -14.28 -2.01
N SER A 324 8.61 -14.45 -1.29
CA SER A 324 9.25 -15.75 -1.10
C SER A 324 8.28 -16.83 -0.61
N HIS A 325 7.11 -16.40 -0.13
CA HIS A 325 5.94 -17.21 0.22
C HIS A 325 5.37 -18.05 -0.93
N LEU A 326 5.44 -17.62 -2.20
CA LEU A 326 5.01 -18.46 -3.33
C LEU A 326 5.95 -19.66 -3.56
N HIS A 327 7.21 -19.57 -3.13
CA HIS A 327 8.14 -20.71 -3.12
C HIS A 327 8.04 -21.56 -1.84
N GLU A 328 7.43 -21.08 -0.77
CA GLU A 328 7.22 -21.85 0.47
C GLU A 328 6.08 -22.87 0.36
N GLU A 329 5.09 -22.66 -0.52
CA GLU A 329 4.07 -23.70 -0.78
C GLU A 329 4.69 -24.96 -1.41
N GLU A 330 5.72 -24.80 -2.25
CA GLU A 330 6.46 -25.94 -2.82
C GLU A 330 7.49 -26.54 -1.85
N ASN A 331 8.05 -25.74 -0.94
CA ASN A 331 8.99 -26.19 0.09
C ASN A 331 8.29 -26.52 1.42
N ASN A 332 7.15 -27.20 1.35
CA ASN A 332 6.41 -27.71 2.51
C ASN A 332 7.20 -28.72 3.38
N LYS A 333 8.47 -29.00 3.05
CA LYS A 333 9.40 -29.87 3.79
C LYS A 333 10.27 -29.14 4.82
N ASP A 334 10.52 -27.84 4.66
CA ASP A 334 11.40 -27.13 5.58
C ASP A 334 10.64 -26.81 6.89
N PRO A 335 11.25 -27.00 8.07
CA PRO A 335 10.60 -26.69 9.35
C PRO A 335 10.37 -25.18 9.50
N ILE A 336 9.23 -24.78 10.05
CA ILE A 336 8.90 -23.35 10.27
C ILE A 336 9.80 -22.74 11.36
N GLY A 337 10.26 -23.56 12.30
CA GLY A 337 11.06 -23.13 13.44
C GLY A 337 10.21 -22.69 14.63
N SER A 338 10.83 -22.01 15.59
CA SER A 338 10.20 -21.64 16.87
C SER A 338 9.41 -20.34 16.84
N VAL A 339 9.53 -19.55 15.77
CA VAL A 339 8.89 -18.24 15.62
C VAL A 339 8.05 -18.25 14.35
N ILE A 340 6.82 -17.74 14.44
CA ILE A 340 5.99 -17.43 13.29
C ILE A 340 5.40 -16.03 13.44
N GLU A 341 5.42 -15.27 12.36
CA GLU A 341 4.80 -13.96 12.25
C GLU A 341 3.79 -14.00 11.12
N VAL A 342 2.62 -13.41 11.37
CA VAL A 342 1.49 -13.41 10.48
C VAL A 342 0.87 -12.03 10.48
N GLU A 343 0.59 -11.55 9.28
CA GLU A 343 -0.12 -10.30 9.06
C GLU A 343 -1.60 -10.61 8.86
N GLY A 344 -2.45 -10.02 9.70
CA GLY A 344 -3.89 -10.10 9.50
C GLY A 344 -4.29 -9.39 8.22
N LEU A 345 -5.35 -9.89 7.57
CA LEU A 345 -6.05 -9.20 6.48
C LEU A 345 -6.71 -7.90 6.94
N GLN A 346 -6.80 -7.71 8.26
CA GLN A 346 -7.34 -6.55 8.96
C GLN A 346 -6.27 -6.01 9.93
N LYS A 347 -6.64 -5.01 10.74
CA LYS A 347 -5.80 -4.16 11.62
C LYS A 347 -4.80 -4.81 12.61
N TYR A 348 -4.53 -6.12 12.55
CA TYR A 348 -3.61 -6.81 13.45
C TYR A 348 -2.40 -7.39 12.72
N THR A 349 -1.22 -7.21 13.30
CA THR A 349 -0.06 -8.07 13.07
C THR A 349 0.16 -8.91 14.32
N PHE A 350 0.48 -10.19 14.17
CA PHE A 350 0.76 -11.04 15.33
C PHE A 350 1.97 -11.94 15.13
N LYS A 351 2.69 -12.14 16.23
CA LYS A 351 3.89 -12.96 16.31
C LYS A 351 3.74 -13.96 17.45
N ILE A 352 4.08 -15.22 17.17
CA ILE A 352 4.09 -16.32 18.12
C ILE A 352 5.51 -16.86 18.21
N GLU A 353 6.01 -16.99 19.43
CA GLU A 353 7.35 -17.51 19.71
C GLU A 353 7.29 -18.59 20.79
N LYS A 354 7.70 -19.81 20.43
CA LYS A 354 7.81 -20.93 21.34
C LYS A 354 9.25 -21.02 21.85
N ASP A 355 9.44 -20.78 23.14
CA ASP A 355 10.69 -21.14 23.79
C ASP A 355 10.60 -22.60 24.26
N SER A 356 11.40 -23.46 23.63
CA SER A 356 11.49 -24.89 23.95
C SER A 356 12.35 -25.18 25.18
N LYS A 357 13.23 -24.25 25.59
CA LYS A 357 14.12 -24.44 26.76
C LYS A 357 13.38 -24.22 28.07
N VAL A 358 12.48 -23.24 28.12
CA VAL A 358 11.69 -22.89 29.32
C VAL A 358 10.21 -23.26 29.22
N ASP A 359 9.82 -23.97 28.16
CA ASP A 359 8.44 -24.38 27.87
C ASP A 359 7.41 -23.23 27.97
N LYS A 360 7.75 -22.08 27.38
CA LYS A 360 6.90 -20.90 27.33
C LYS A 360 6.45 -20.57 25.92
N LEU A 361 5.36 -19.82 25.82
CA LEU A 361 4.84 -19.24 24.59
C LEU A 361 4.75 -17.72 24.75
N GLY A 362 5.51 -16.98 23.94
CA GLY A 362 5.33 -15.56 23.73
C GLY A 362 4.30 -15.33 22.63
N VAL A 363 3.33 -14.45 22.89
CA VAL A 363 2.39 -13.95 21.88
C VAL A 363 2.46 -12.43 21.89
N ILE A 364 2.74 -11.84 20.73
CA ILE A 364 2.72 -10.41 20.52
C ILE A 364 1.61 -10.13 19.52
N ILE A 365 0.63 -9.33 19.91
CA ILE A 365 -0.43 -8.84 19.02
C ILE A 365 -0.32 -7.33 18.98
N GLU A 366 -0.21 -6.79 17.78
CA GLU A 366 -0.07 -5.37 17.54
C GLU A 366 -1.20 -4.91 16.64
N ASP A 367 -1.92 -3.88 17.09
CA ASP A 367 -2.78 -3.09 16.22
C ASP A 367 -2.20 -1.69 16.03
N ARG A 368 -3.01 -0.80 15.45
CA ARG A 368 -2.68 0.60 15.15
C ARG A 368 -2.25 1.44 16.36
N ILE A 369 -2.64 1.04 17.57
CA ILE A 369 -2.51 1.82 18.81
C ILE A 369 -1.88 0.97 19.93
N ASN A 370 -2.25 -0.30 20.00
CA ASN A 370 -1.96 -1.18 21.12
C ASN A 370 -0.97 -2.26 20.73
N ARG A 371 -0.01 -2.47 21.63
CA ARG A 371 0.86 -3.65 21.60
C ARG A 371 0.57 -4.50 22.82
N TYR A 372 0.02 -5.68 22.59
CA TYR A 372 -0.21 -6.70 23.61
C TYR A 372 0.94 -7.70 23.56
N SER A 373 1.83 -7.64 24.55
CA SER A 373 2.86 -8.66 24.75
C SER A 373 2.45 -9.55 25.92
N MET A 374 2.25 -10.84 25.64
CA MET A 374 1.77 -11.83 26.60
C MET A 374 2.70 -13.03 26.62
N GLN A 375 2.92 -13.61 27.81
CA GLN A 375 3.61 -14.88 27.97
C GLN A 375 2.71 -15.91 28.64
N PHE A 376 2.82 -17.15 28.19
CA PHE A 376 2.04 -18.26 28.69
C PHE A 376 2.93 -19.46 29.02
N ASP A 377 2.64 -20.10 30.15
CA ASP A 377 3.31 -21.29 30.63
C ASP A 377 2.65 -22.56 30.05
N ARG A 378 3.46 -23.59 29.79
CA ARG A 378 3.02 -24.96 29.40
C ARG A 378 2.05 -24.98 28.22
N PRO A 379 2.38 -24.33 27.10
CA PRO A 379 1.51 -24.26 25.95
C PRO A 379 1.35 -25.66 25.31
N ARG A 380 0.12 -26.04 24.96
CA ARG A 380 -0.18 -27.39 24.46
C ARG A 380 -1.40 -27.41 23.54
N LYS A 381 -1.48 -28.42 22.68
CA LYS A 381 -2.68 -28.69 21.88
C LYS A 381 -3.83 -29.13 22.78
N ASP A 382 -5.03 -28.69 22.41
CA ASP A 382 -6.27 -29.19 22.99
C ASP A 382 -6.44 -30.69 22.68
N LYS A 383 -7.06 -31.44 23.60
CA LYS A 383 -7.23 -32.89 23.48
C LYS A 383 -8.16 -33.30 22.34
N GLY A 384 -9.07 -32.42 21.91
CA GLY A 384 -10.08 -32.71 20.88
C GLY A 384 -9.88 -31.99 19.55
N ASN A 385 -8.91 -31.07 19.45
CA ASN A 385 -8.72 -30.25 18.25
C ASN A 385 -7.26 -29.81 18.10
N GLU A 386 -6.58 -30.30 17.07
CA GLU A 386 -5.17 -29.96 16.78
C GLU A 386 -4.96 -28.49 16.37
N PHE A 387 -6.03 -27.79 16.01
CA PHE A 387 -6.05 -26.37 15.65
C PHE A 387 -6.23 -25.45 16.85
N ILE A 388 -6.32 -25.99 18.07
CA ILE A 388 -6.48 -25.22 19.29
C ILE A 388 -5.23 -25.36 20.16
N ILE A 389 -4.61 -24.24 20.48
CA ILE A 389 -3.52 -24.14 21.46
C ILE A 389 -4.06 -23.52 22.74
N ARG A 390 -3.69 -24.11 23.87
CA ARG A 390 -3.96 -23.58 25.21
C ARG A 390 -2.67 -23.29 25.94
N GLY A 391 -2.67 -22.23 26.73
CA GLY A 391 -1.56 -21.88 27.62
C GLY A 391 -2.08 -21.42 28.97
N GLU A 392 -1.34 -21.71 30.02
CA GLU A 392 -1.62 -21.17 31.34
C GLU A 392 -1.03 -19.76 31.44
N GLY A 393 -1.69 -18.86 32.16
CA GLY A 393 -1.09 -17.54 32.40
C GLY A 393 0.18 -17.64 33.22
N GLU A 394 1.17 -16.83 32.85
CA GLU A 394 2.48 -16.79 33.51
C GLU A 394 2.32 -16.66 35.04
N GLN A 395 3.00 -17.52 35.79
CA GLN A 395 3.03 -17.44 37.25
C GLN A 395 3.98 -16.32 37.71
N GLY A 396 3.41 -15.16 38.05
CA GLY A 396 4.13 -14.10 38.76
C GLY A 396 4.16 -14.36 40.27
N THR A 397 5.05 -13.65 40.99
CA THR A 397 5.24 -13.79 42.44
C THR A 397 3.97 -13.54 43.28
N PHE A 398 3.01 -12.76 42.74
CA PHE A 398 1.80 -12.32 43.47
C PHE A 398 0.48 -12.54 42.70
N SER A 399 0.51 -13.02 41.46
CA SER A 399 -0.71 -13.26 40.67
C SER A 399 -0.43 -14.18 39.47
N LYS A 400 -1.43 -14.98 39.07
CA LYS A 400 -1.41 -15.72 37.80
C LYS A 400 -1.88 -14.81 36.66
N GLY A 401 -1.15 -14.81 35.54
CA GLY A 401 -1.52 -14.08 34.33
C GLY A 401 -2.78 -14.62 33.65
N PRO A 402 -3.22 -14.02 32.52
CA PRO A 402 -4.35 -14.50 31.73
C PRO A 402 -4.05 -15.88 31.10
N ALA A 403 -5.03 -16.77 31.03
CA ALA A 403 -4.91 -18.03 30.31
C ALA A 403 -5.22 -17.85 28.83
N LEU A 404 -4.49 -18.56 27.96
CA LEU A 404 -4.66 -18.51 26.51
C LEU A 404 -5.58 -19.63 26.01
N LYS A 405 -6.51 -19.27 25.13
CA LYS A 405 -7.09 -20.16 24.12
C LYS A 405 -6.91 -19.50 22.75
N MET A 406 -6.15 -20.16 21.88
CA MET A 406 -5.93 -19.74 20.49
C MET A 406 -6.48 -20.83 19.56
N GLU A 407 -7.29 -20.46 18.59
CA GLU A 407 -7.99 -21.40 17.70
C GLU A 407 -7.90 -20.96 16.24
N LEU A 408 -7.34 -21.82 15.39
CA LEU A 408 -7.27 -21.61 13.96
C LEU A 408 -8.51 -22.20 13.28
N VAL A 409 -9.33 -21.33 12.70
CA VAL A 409 -10.57 -21.70 12.00
C VAL A 409 -10.35 -21.54 10.50
N HIS A 410 -10.35 -22.66 9.79
CA HIS A 410 -10.25 -22.65 8.33
C HIS A 410 -11.61 -22.34 7.72
N SER A 411 -11.61 -21.48 6.71
CA SER A 411 -12.77 -21.29 5.86
C SER A 411 -12.99 -22.52 4.98
N GLY A 412 -14.17 -23.13 5.05
CA GLY A 412 -14.53 -24.27 4.20
C GLY A 412 -14.98 -23.89 2.78
N SER A 413 -15.10 -22.59 2.47
CA SER A 413 -15.60 -22.07 1.20
C SER A 413 -14.57 -21.23 0.46
N LYS A 414 -14.50 -21.41 -0.86
CA LYS A 414 -13.59 -20.67 -1.73
C LYS A 414 -13.92 -19.17 -1.68
N GLY A 415 -12.96 -18.35 -1.25
CA GLY A 415 -13.08 -16.88 -1.21
C GLY A 415 -13.51 -16.29 0.14
N THR A 416 -13.80 -17.10 1.15
CA THR A 416 -13.91 -16.61 2.54
C THR A 416 -12.56 -16.78 3.25
N PRO A 417 -12.07 -15.78 3.99
CA PRO A 417 -10.79 -15.88 4.68
C PRO A 417 -10.87 -16.80 5.89
N SER A 418 -9.75 -17.44 6.21
CA SER A 418 -9.56 -18.16 7.46
C SER A 418 -9.40 -17.17 8.64
N ALA A 419 -9.59 -17.63 9.87
CA ALA A 419 -9.53 -16.78 11.06
C ALA A 419 -8.72 -17.41 12.19
N LEU A 420 -7.89 -16.61 12.86
CA LEU A 420 -7.25 -16.97 14.11
C LEU A 420 -7.98 -16.29 15.27
N LYS A 421 -8.67 -17.08 16.08
CA LYS A 421 -9.40 -16.61 17.25
C LYS A 421 -8.47 -16.63 18.46
N ILE A 422 -8.27 -15.49 19.11
CA ILE A 422 -7.42 -15.39 20.30
C ILE A 422 -8.25 -14.89 21.48
N LEU A 423 -8.22 -15.68 22.55
CA LEU A 423 -8.86 -15.36 23.82
C LEU A 423 -7.82 -15.47 24.93
N ALA A 424 -7.57 -14.36 25.62
CA ALA A 424 -6.66 -14.29 26.76
C ALA A 424 -7.41 -13.81 28.02
N ASP A 425 -7.80 -14.73 28.89
CA ASP A 425 -8.74 -14.45 29.99
C ASP A 425 -8.05 -14.47 31.35
N LYS A 426 -8.24 -13.42 32.16
CA LYS A 426 -7.92 -13.48 33.59
C LYS A 426 -8.99 -14.30 34.32
N GLY A 427 -8.72 -15.58 34.56
CA GLY A 427 -9.59 -16.45 35.35
C GLY A 427 -9.80 -15.95 36.79
N ASN A 428 -11.00 -16.20 37.33
CA ASN A 428 -11.57 -15.65 38.58
C ASN A 428 -10.66 -15.69 39.83
N ILE A 429 -10.40 -14.50 40.40
CA ILE A 429 -10.53 -14.27 41.85
C ILE A 429 -11.38 -13.00 42.01
N LEU A 430 -12.70 -13.18 42.10
CA LEU A 430 -13.73 -12.20 42.51
C LEU A 430 -14.09 -11.09 41.49
N LYS A 431 -15.25 -11.28 40.84
CA LYS A 431 -16.13 -10.28 40.18
C LYS A 431 -15.62 -9.64 38.87
N GLY A 432 -15.76 -10.40 37.78
CA GLY A 432 -15.79 -9.88 36.41
C GLY A 432 -14.73 -10.52 35.51
N LYS A 433 -15.16 -11.23 34.45
CA LYS A 433 -14.23 -11.64 33.38
C LYS A 433 -13.72 -10.37 32.70
N LYS A 434 -12.42 -10.11 32.79
CA LYS A 434 -11.79 -9.04 32.04
C LYS A 434 -10.77 -9.68 31.11
N ASP A 435 -11.13 -9.71 29.84
CA ASP A 435 -10.29 -10.27 28.79
C ASP A 435 -9.13 -9.29 28.55
N VAL A 436 -7.93 -9.83 28.44
CA VAL A 436 -6.73 -9.05 28.09
C VAL A 436 -6.68 -8.83 26.58
N PHE A 437 -7.16 -9.81 25.82
CA PHE A 437 -7.40 -9.72 24.40
C PHE A 437 -8.53 -10.68 24.01
N HIS A 438 -9.46 -10.20 23.17
CA HIS A 438 -10.51 -11.01 22.57
C HIS A 438 -10.83 -10.44 21.18
N ASP A 439 -10.33 -11.10 20.15
CA ASP A 439 -10.71 -10.77 18.76
C ASP A 439 -10.48 -11.97 17.82
N ASP A 440 -11.17 -11.92 16.68
CA ASP A 440 -11.00 -12.86 15.56
C ASP A 440 -10.13 -12.19 14.49
N ILE A 441 -8.90 -12.66 14.31
CA ILE A 441 -7.96 -12.11 13.32
C ILE A 441 -8.17 -12.83 11.99
N LEU A 442 -8.74 -12.15 10.99
CA LEU A 442 -8.83 -12.69 9.63
C LEU A 442 -7.42 -12.79 9.02
N ILE A 443 -7.11 -13.93 8.42
CA ILE A 443 -5.79 -14.24 7.83
C ILE A 443 -5.95 -14.87 6.45
N SER A 444 -4.89 -14.81 5.66
CA SER A 444 -4.85 -15.49 4.35
C SER A 444 -4.89 -17.01 4.53
N ASP A 445 -5.32 -17.75 3.50
CA ASP A 445 -5.27 -19.22 3.53
C ASP A 445 -3.82 -19.73 3.59
N PHE A 446 -2.88 -18.99 2.99
CA PHE A 446 -1.45 -19.25 3.09
C PHE A 446 -0.96 -19.20 4.55
N ASP A 447 -1.28 -18.12 5.27
CA ASP A 447 -0.88 -17.98 6.67
C ASP A 447 -1.60 -18.97 7.58
N ALA A 448 -2.86 -19.31 7.27
CA ALA A 448 -3.57 -20.38 7.97
C ALA A 448 -2.83 -21.72 7.84
N ASN A 449 -2.37 -22.06 6.63
CA ASN A 449 -1.58 -23.27 6.41
C ASN A 449 -0.23 -23.24 7.15
N ARG A 450 0.46 -22.09 7.18
CA ARG A 450 1.71 -21.91 7.95
C ARG A 450 1.46 -22.07 9.45
N LEU A 451 0.41 -21.46 9.99
CA LEU A 451 0.06 -21.61 11.41
C LEU A 451 -0.31 -23.04 11.77
N LYS A 452 -1.06 -23.72 10.90
CA LYS A 452 -1.36 -25.14 11.07
C LYS A 452 -0.09 -25.97 11.20
N LYS A 453 0.86 -25.78 10.27
CA LYS A 453 2.15 -26.48 10.30
C LYS A 453 2.96 -26.09 11.55
N TYR A 454 2.97 -24.82 11.93
CA TYR A 454 3.64 -24.34 13.16
C TYR A 454 3.06 -24.99 14.41
N PHE A 455 1.73 -25.10 14.51
CA PHE A 455 1.05 -25.80 15.60
C PHE A 455 1.44 -27.28 15.62
N GLN A 456 1.50 -27.92 14.44
CA GLN A 456 1.89 -29.31 14.29
C GLN A 456 3.31 -29.59 14.79
N GLU A 457 4.28 -28.76 14.39
CA GLU A 457 5.70 -28.91 14.69
C GLU A 457 6.07 -28.57 16.14
N ASN A 458 5.45 -27.53 16.74
CA ASN A 458 5.94 -26.94 17.99
C ASN A 458 5.18 -27.37 19.26
N PHE A 459 4.03 -28.04 19.14
CA PHE A 459 3.20 -28.38 20.30
C PHE A 459 2.82 -29.87 20.32
N VAL A 460 3.02 -30.50 21.47
CA VAL A 460 2.58 -31.87 21.73
C VAL A 460 1.13 -31.91 22.18
N ALA A 461 0.44 -33.01 21.87
CA ALA A 461 -0.89 -33.29 22.41
C ALA A 461 -0.80 -33.46 23.93
N SER A 462 -1.78 -32.93 24.67
CA SER A 462 -1.85 -33.13 26.12
C SER A 462 -1.88 -34.64 26.43
N SER A 463 -0.88 -35.15 27.12
CA SER A 463 -0.83 -36.54 27.58
C SER A 463 -2.01 -36.86 28.50
N LYS A 464 -2.43 -38.13 28.49
CA LYS A 464 -3.57 -38.63 29.26
C LYS A 464 -3.39 -38.40 30.75
#